data_AF-A0A820D3D4-F1
#
_entry.id   AF-A0A820D3D4-F1
#
_cell.length_a   1.000
_cell.length_b   1.000
_cell.length_c   1.000
_cell.angle_alpha   90.00
_cell.angle_beta   90.00
_cell.angle_gamma   90.00
#
_symmetry.space_group_name_H-M   'P 1'
#
loop_
_entity.id
_entity.type
_entity.pdbx_description
1 polymer ?
#
loop_
_entity_poly.entity_id
_entity_poly.type
_entity_poly.pdbx_seq_one_letter_code
_entity_poly.pdbx_strand_id
1 'polypeptide(L)' 'RKENDVFVYGIYDLILSNHKQIFGYTRTSDTKRAYVLTNLTDCVAQFTLYQGLSSSQLVLSNLLEPVTEHK' A
#
# COMPACT_ATOMS: atom_id res chain seq x y z
N ARG A 1 2.61 7.71 11.97
CA ARG A 1 3.72 8.48 11.33
C ARG A 1 4.94 8.63 12.24
N LYS A 2 4.84 9.21 13.45
CA LYS A 2 6.00 9.44 14.34
C LYS A 2 6.71 8.17 14.84
N GLU A 3 6.00 7.06 14.95
CA GLU A 3 6.53 5.80 15.51
C GLU A 3 7.31 4.96 14.48
N ASN A 4 7.25 5.30 13.20
CA ASN A 4 7.82 4.51 12.12
C ASN A 4 8.52 5.41 11.11
N ASP A 5 9.84 5.50 11.24
CA ASP A 5 10.71 6.38 10.44
C ASP A 5 10.57 6.17 8.94
N VAL A 6 10.20 4.97 8.49
CA VAL A 6 9.93 4.67 7.07
C VAL A 6 8.86 5.60 6.48
N PHE A 7 7.87 6.03 7.25
CA PHE A 7 6.84 6.96 6.77
C PHE A 7 7.29 8.43 6.79
N VAL A 8 8.43 8.73 7.43
CA VAL A 8 9.00 10.08 7.48
C VAL A 8 10.12 10.20 6.45
N TYR A 9 11.14 9.35 6.55
CA TYR A 9 12.39 9.44 5.79
C TYR A 9 12.52 8.41 4.67
N GLY A 10 11.60 7.44 4.56
CA GLY A 10 11.66 6.45 3.49
C GLY A 10 11.61 7.11 2.10
N ILE A 11 12.42 6.60 1.18
CA ILE A 11 12.45 7.01 -0.23
C ILE A 11 11.10 6.66 -0.85
N TYR A 12 10.54 7.62 -1.59
CA TYR A 12 9.30 7.45 -2.33
C TYR A 12 9.56 6.76 -3.67
N ASP A 13 8.75 5.76 -4.01
CA ASP A 13 8.73 5.14 -5.33
C ASP A 13 7.28 4.89 -5.79
N LEU A 14 6.93 5.37 -6.98
CA LEU A 14 5.59 5.20 -7.55
C LEU A 14 5.45 3.79 -8.12
N ILE A 15 4.42 3.07 -7.66
CA ILE A 15 4.08 1.74 -8.18
C ILE A 15 2.69 1.78 -8.82
N LEU A 16 2.36 0.78 -9.62
CA LEU A 16 1.05 0.71 -10.28
C LEU A 16 0.73 1.97 -11.11
N SER A 17 1.75 2.62 -11.69
CA SER A 17 1.60 3.90 -12.42
C SER A 17 0.62 3.83 -13.60
N ASN A 18 0.44 2.63 -14.17
CA ASN A 18 -0.52 2.37 -15.25
C ASN A 18 -1.92 1.98 -14.76
N HIS A 19 -2.12 1.86 -13.44
CA HIS A 19 -3.39 1.46 -12.87
C HIS A 19 -4.37 2.64 -12.84
N LYS A 20 -5.56 2.45 -13.39
CA LYS A 20 -6.53 3.55 -13.58
C LYS A 20 -7.23 4.00 -12.29
N GLN A 21 -7.43 3.09 -11.33
CA GLN A 21 -8.15 3.37 -10.07
C GLN A 21 -7.25 3.48 -8.82
N ILE A 22 -6.24 2.61 -8.72
CA ILE A 22 -5.34 2.55 -7.57
C ILE A 22 -4.14 3.46 -7.78
N PHE A 23 -3.99 4.43 -6.88
CA PHE A 23 -2.74 5.17 -6.70
C PHE A 23 -1.90 4.45 -5.65
N GLY A 24 -0.74 3.94 -6.07
CA GLY A 24 0.14 3.15 -5.23
C GLY A 24 1.54 3.73 -5.15
N TYR A 25 2.14 3.73 -3.97
CA TYR A 25 3.56 4.05 -3.83
C TYR A 25 4.18 3.28 -2.67
N THR A 26 5.51 3.16 -2.69
CA THR A 26 6.27 2.64 -1.56
C THR A 26 7.00 3.74 -0.82
N ARG A 27 7.22 3.51 0.46
CA ARG A 27 8.24 4.21 1.24
C ARG A 27 9.28 3.18 1.65
N THR A 28 10.51 3.33 1.17
CA THR A 28 11.58 2.35 1.41
C THR A 28 12.71 2.98 2.21
N SER A 29 13.13 2.27 3.25
CA SER A 29 14.34 2.53 4.04
C SER A 29 15.22 1.28 3.98
N ASP A 30 16.43 1.34 4.55
CA ASP A 30 17.39 0.23 4.50
C ASP A 30 16.84 -1.10 5.03
N THR A 31 15.94 -1.05 6.01
CA THR A 31 15.42 -2.25 6.72
C THR A 31 13.93 -2.49 6.53
N LYS A 32 13.18 -1.52 6.02
CA LYS A 32 11.72 -1.57 5.92
C LYS A 32 11.22 -1.00 4.61
N ARG A 33 10.18 -1.63 4.07
CA ARG A 33 9.39 -1.12 2.96
C ARG A 33 7.93 -1.08 3.37
N ALA A 34 7.32 0.10 3.22
CA ALA A 34 5.88 0.29 3.43
C ALA A 34 5.19 0.47 2.08
N TYR A 35 4.02 -0.13 1.92
CA TYR A 35 3.16 0.02 0.76
C TYR A 35 1.99 0.92 1.13
N VAL A 36 1.73 1.94 0.31
CA VAL A 36 0.56 2.80 0.45
C VAL A 36 -0.25 2.67 -0.83
N LEU A 37 -1.49 2.24 -0.67
CA LEU A 37 -2.41 1.96 -1.76
C LEU A 37 -3.70 2.73 -1.49
N THR A 38 -4.19 3.47 -2.48
CA THR A 38 -5.42 4.25 -2.36
C THR A 38 -6.25 4.06 -3.60
N ASN A 39 -7.50 3.63 -3.43
CA ASN A 39 -8.49 3.69 -4.49
C ASN A 39 -9.00 5.14 -4.58
N LEU A 40 -8.71 5.81 -5.69
CA LEU A 40 -9.14 7.19 -5.96
C LEU A 40 -10.47 7.26 -6.72
N THR A 41 -11.22 6.15 -6.73
CA THR A 41 -12.53 6.03 -7.36
C THR A 41 -13.57 5.51 -6.37
N ASP A 42 -14.84 5.65 -6.72
CA ASP A 42 -15.99 5.14 -5.98
C ASP A 42 -16.35 3.68 -6.35
N CYS A 43 -15.67 3.10 -7.34
CA CYS A 43 -15.84 1.72 -7.77
C CYS A 43 -14.90 0.77 -7.02
N VAL A 44 -15.32 -0.48 -6.83
CA VAL A 44 -14.44 -1.56 -6.37
C VAL A 44 -13.26 -1.69 -7.35
N ALA A 45 -12.06 -1.85 -6.80
CA ALA A 45 -10.83 -1.98 -7.56
C ALA A 45 -10.10 -3.26 -7.15
N GLN A 46 -9.45 -3.90 -8.13
CA GLN A 46 -8.59 -5.05 -7.92
C GLN A 46 -7.18 -4.68 -8.36
N PHE A 47 -6.18 -5.11 -7.61
CA PHE A 47 -4.78 -4.91 -7.97
C PHE A 47 -3.98 -6.18 -7.67
N THR A 48 -2.84 -6.31 -8.32
CA THR A 48 -1.89 -7.39 -8.07
C THR A 48 -0.53 -6.79 -7.79
N LEU A 49 0.14 -7.29 -6.77
CA LEU A 49 1.54 -6.98 -6.47
C LEU A 49 2.37 -8.23 -6.63
N TYR A 50 3.57 -8.08 -7.20
CA TYR A 50 4.52 -9.20 -7.32
C TYR A 50 5.08 -9.67 -5.98
N GLN A 51 4.99 -8.84 -4.93
CA GLN A 51 5.43 -9.16 -3.58
C GLN A 51 4.21 -9.50 -2.72
N GLY A 52 4.31 -10.61 -1.97
CA GLY A 52 3.26 -11.03 -1.05
C GLY A 52 3.12 -10.04 0.09
N LEU A 53 1.94 -9.42 0.22
CA LEU A 53 1.55 -8.65 1.40
C LEU A 53 0.68 -9.54 2.29
N SER A 54 0.78 -9.35 3.60
CA SER A 54 -0.11 -10.01 4.56
C SER A 54 -0.95 -8.98 5.29
N SER A 55 -2.24 -9.29 5.44
CA SER A 55 -3.17 -8.49 6.25
C SER A 55 -2.74 -8.37 7.72
N SER A 56 -1.90 -9.30 8.21
CA SER A 56 -1.32 -9.26 9.56
C SER A 56 -0.36 -8.08 9.79
N GLN A 57 0.17 -7.49 8.72
CA GLN A 57 1.09 -6.35 8.76
C GLN A 57 0.40 -5.02 8.40
N LEU A 58 -0.93 -5.01 8.32
CA LEU A 58 -1.72 -3.82 8.00
C LEU A 58 -1.62 -2.79 9.14
N VAL A 59 -1.08 -1.61 8.82
CA VAL A 59 -0.84 -0.55 9.82
C VAL A 59 -1.99 0.46 9.88
N LEU A 60 -2.72 0.65 8.77
CA LEU A 60 -3.82 1.59 8.68
C LEU A 60 -4.75 1.20 7.52
N SER A 61 -6.06 1.30 7.75
CA SER A 61 -7.10 1.16 6.73
C SER A 61 -8.28 2.07 7.05
N ASN A 62 -8.95 2.57 6.01
CA ASN A 62 -10.23 3.27 6.11
C ASN A 62 -11.43 2.41 5.72
N LEU A 63 -11.22 1.12 5.45
CA LEU A 63 -12.26 0.15 5.17
C LEU A 63 -12.67 -0.57 6.47
N LEU A 64 -13.96 -0.84 6.60
CA LEU A 64 -14.52 -1.61 7.72
C LEU A 64 -14.15 -3.09 7.61
N GLU A 65 -14.17 -3.62 6.39
CA GLU A 65 -13.79 -5.00 6.11
C GLU A 65 -12.33 -5.07 5.64
N PRO A 66 -11.58 -6.12 6.05
CA PRO A 66 -10.22 -6.32 5.58
C PRO A 66 -10.18 -6.58 4.07
N VAL A 67 -9.12 -6.09 3.43
CA VAL A 67 -8.84 -6.37 2.02
C VAL A 67 -8.72 -7.89 1.83
N THR A 68 -9.54 -8.46 0.95
CA THR A 68 -9.56 -9.90 0.72
C THR A 68 -8.31 -10.32 -0.06
N GLU A 69 -7.56 -11.27 0.48
CA GLU A 69 -6.40 -11.86 -0.20
C GLU A 69 -6.90 -12.80 -1.31
N HIS A 70 -6.66 -12.43 -2.57
CA HIS A 70 -6.88 -13.33 -3.70
C HIS A 70 -5.61 -14.15 -3.93
N LYS A 71 -5.72 -15.48 -3.78
CA LYS A 71 -4.67 -16.46 -4.08
C LYS A 71 -4.41 -16.58 -5.58
#